data_AF-A0A1B6JQM7-F1
#
_entry.id   AF-A0A1B6JQM7-F1
#
_cell.length_a   1.000
_cell.length_b   1.000
_cell.length_c   1.000
_cell.angle_alpha   90.00
_cell.angle_beta   90.00
_cell.angle_gamma   90.00
#
_symmetry.space_group_name_H-M   'P 1'
#
loop_
_entity.id
_entity.type
_entity.pdbx_description
1 polymer ?
#
loop_
_entity_poly.entity_id
_entity_poly.type
_entity_poly.pdbx_seq_one_letter_code
_entity_poly.pdbx_strand_id
1 'polypeptide(L)'
;MGRRIPGKKHKGVKDPIAQKELREEALKHCINAPPKDIDVQEIPKSLERLIKLKQMTKEGMFSKVKKKNKKKNTNLMDTSKLAVKEKVLPGMTRPDRELPVIVQKRGEPDKVFLNRVRLATNSFIKEVNFEVKHNMKMKRDKKTGEVTFEKVELDPIEK
;
A
#
# COMPACT_ATOMS: atom_id res chain seq x y z
N MET A 1 -4.81 -38.58 17.28
CA MET A 1 -5.25 -38.88 15.89
C MET A 1 -6.44 -37.98 15.55
N GLY A 2 -6.22 -36.91 14.77
CA GLY A 2 -7.26 -35.93 14.48
C GLY A 2 -8.33 -36.48 13.50
N ARG A 3 -9.61 -36.27 13.81
CA ARG A 3 -10.73 -36.73 12.99
C ARG A 3 -10.83 -35.86 11.73
N ARG A 4 -10.82 -36.48 10.54
CA ARG A 4 -10.85 -35.78 9.23
C ARG A 4 -12.20 -35.07 9.05
N ILE A 5 -12.17 -33.75 8.83
CA ILE A 5 -13.39 -32.94 8.59
C ILE A 5 -13.93 -33.29 7.19
N PRO A 6 -15.20 -33.69 7.05
CA PRO A 6 -15.77 -34.02 5.74
C PRO A 6 -15.87 -32.78 4.86
N GLY A 7 -15.40 -32.88 3.62
CA GLY A 7 -15.48 -31.80 2.63
C GLY A 7 -16.92 -31.47 2.22
N LYS A 8 -17.15 -30.22 1.79
CA LYS A 8 -18.45 -29.77 1.27
C LYS A 8 -18.75 -30.49 -0.04
N LYS A 9 -19.82 -31.29 -0.06
CA LYS A 9 -20.33 -31.91 -1.29
C LYS A 9 -21.01 -30.85 -2.16
N HIS A 10 -20.70 -30.81 -3.45
CA HIS A 10 -21.44 -29.99 -4.42
C HIS A 10 -22.88 -30.52 -4.49
N LYS A 11 -23.85 -29.71 -4.07
CA LYS A 11 -25.26 -30.01 -4.32
C LYS A 11 -25.52 -29.69 -5.80
N GLY A 12 -26.23 -30.58 -6.49
CA GLY A 12 -26.72 -30.30 -7.84
C GLY A 12 -27.63 -29.07 -7.86
N VAL A 13 -28.05 -28.68 -9.05
CA VAL A 13 -29.02 -27.59 -9.23
C VAL A 13 -30.31 -27.99 -8.52
N LYS A 14 -30.79 -27.12 -7.62
CA LYS A 14 -31.97 -27.37 -6.79
C LYS A 14 -33.22 -27.58 -7.64
N ASP A 15 -33.45 -26.67 -8.60
CA ASP A 15 -34.58 -26.70 -9.52
C ASP A 15 -34.07 -26.45 -10.96
N PRO A 16 -33.97 -27.48 -11.82
CA PRO A 16 -33.37 -27.35 -13.14
C PRO A 16 -34.21 -26.48 -14.10
N ILE A 17 -35.54 -26.47 -13.91
CA ILE A 17 -36.47 -25.70 -14.76
C ILE A 17 -36.31 -24.20 -14.51
N ALA A 18 -36.35 -23.76 -13.25
CA ALA A 18 -36.16 -22.35 -12.89
C ALA A 18 -34.78 -21.82 -13.33
N GLN A 19 -33.72 -22.64 -13.23
CA GLN A 19 -32.40 -22.25 -13.72
C GLN A 19 -32.38 -22.10 -15.25
N LYS A 20 -33.10 -22.97 -15.97
CA LYS A 20 -33.23 -22.90 -17.43
C LYS A 20 -34.00 -21.65 -17.84
N GLU A 21 -35.11 -21.33 -17.17
CA GLU A 21 -35.90 -20.12 -17.40
C GLU A 21 -35.05 -18.85 -17.21
N LEU A 22 -34.34 -18.73 -16.09
CA LEU A 22 -33.43 -17.60 -15.83
C LEU A 22 -32.34 -17.48 -16.90
N ARG A 23 -31.82 -18.62 -17.38
CA ARG A 23 -30.82 -18.65 -18.44
C ARG A 23 -31.40 -18.20 -19.77
N GLU A 24 -32.60 -18.65 -20.12
CA GLU A 24 -33.29 -18.27 -21.35
C GLU A 24 -33.68 -16.78 -21.35
N GLU A 25 -34.16 -16.25 -20.23
CA GLU A 25 -34.45 -14.83 -20.03
C GLU A 25 -33.21 -13.95 -20.21
N ALA A 26 -32.07 -14.36 -19.62
CA ALA A 26 -30.81 -13.65 -19.77
C ALA A 26 -30.29 -13.68 -21.21
N LEU A 27 -30.48 -14.79 -21.92
CA LEU A 27 -30.02 -14.95 -23.32
C LEU A 27 -30.89 -14.17 -24.32
N LYS A 28 -32.16 -13.91 -24.00
CA LYS A 28 -33.12 -13.21 -24.87
C LYS A 28 -32.63 -11.85 -25.38
N HIS A 29 -31.73 -11.19 -24.66
CA HIS A 29 -31.26 -9.83 -24.96
C HIS A 29 -29.78 -9.74 -25.35
N CYS A 30 -29.05 -10.86 -25.47
CA CYS A 30 -27.59 -10.85 -25.57
C CYS A 30 -27.04 -10.80 -27.01
N ILE A 31 -27.72 -11.37 -28.01
CA ILE A 31 -27.18 -11.49 -29.38
C ILE A 31 -28.28 -11.21 -30.40
N ASN A 32 -28.08 -10.20 -31.25
CA ASN A 32 -28.95 -9.85 -32.39
C ASN A 32 -30.44 -9.71 -32.06
N ALA A 33 -30.78 -9.41 -30.81
CA ALA A 33 -32.15 -9.11 -30.43
C ALA A 33 -32.56 -7.79 -31.13
N PRO A 34 -33.71 -7.75 -31.81
CA PRO A 34 -34.19 -6.50 -32.38
C PRO A 34 -34.42 -5.47 -31.27
N PRO A 35 -34.28 -4.16 -31.57
CA PRO A 35 -34.71 -3.10 -30.67
C PRO A 35 -36.17 -3.33 -30.23
N LYS A 36 -36.51 -2.94 -28.99
CA LYS A 36 -37.88 -3.05 -28.49
C LYS A 36 -38.86 -2.18 -29.28
N ASP A 37 -38.42 -0.98 -29.60
CA ASP A 37 -39.16 0.00 -30.40
C ASP A 37 -38.29 0.43 -31.59
N ILE A 38 -38.86 0.43 -32.80
CA ILE A 38 -38.15 0.73 -34.05
C ILE A 38 -37.92 2.24 -34.21
N ASP A 39 -38.86 3.04 -33.71
CA ASP A 39 -38.85 4.50 -33.85
C ASP A 39 -38.04 5.23 -32.77
N VAL A 40 -37.59 4.49 -31.73
CA VAL A 40 -36.88 5.06 -30.59
C VAL A 40 -35.41 4.67 -30.64
N GLN A 41 -34.55 5.68 -30.69
CA GLN A 41 -33.11 5.48 -30.55
C GLN A 41 -32.72 5.64 -29.06
N GLU A 42 -32.33 4.54 -28.41
CA GLU A 42 -31.85 4.60 -27.03
C GLU A 42 -30.55 5.41 -26.92
N ILE A 43 -30.50 6.26 -25.90
CA ILE A 43 -29.30 7.00 -25.56
C ILE A 43 -28.26 6.04 -24.95
N PRO A 44 -26.96 6.14 -25.31
CA PRO A 44 -25.92 5.34 -24.68
C PRO A 44 -25.89 5.49 -23.15
N LYS A 45 -25.79 4.37 -22.42
CA LYS A 45 -25.75 4.34 -20.93
C LYS A 45 -24.66 5.22 -20.31
N SER A 46 -23.56 5.46 -21.03
CA SER A 46 -22.52 6.40 -20.60
C SER A 46 -23.04 7.84 -20.53
N LEU A 47 -23.78 8.28 -21.55
CA LEU A 47 -24.34 9.62 -21.61
C LEU A 47 -25.49 9.80 -20.59
N GLU A 48 -26.33 8.78 -20.44
CA GLU A 48 -27.39 8.76 -19.42
C GLU A 48 -26.82 8.96 -18.01
N ARG A 49 -25.71 8.28 -17.67
CA ARG A 49 -25.01 8.46 -16.39
C ARG A 49 -24.49 9.89 -16.20
N LEU A 50 -23.97 10.52 -17.25
CA LEU A 50 -23.50 11.91 -17.18
C LEU A 50 -24.66 12.89 -16.97
N ILE A 51 -25.79 12.68 -17.64
CA ILE A 51 -27.00 13.49 -17.45
C ILE A 51 -27.48 13.36 -15.99
N LYS A 52 -27.53 12.13 -15.47
CA LYS A 52 -27.92 11.87 -14.08
C LYS A 52 -26.97 12.56 -13.08
N LEU A 53 -25.66 12.45 -13.27
CA LEU A 53 -24.67 13.13 -12.44
C LEU A 53 -24.83 14.66 -12.48
N LYS A 54 -25.10 15.22 -13.66
CA LYS A 54 -25.38 16.65 -13.83
C LYS A 54 -26.62 17.08 -13.05
N GLN A 55 -27.70 16.31 -13.12
CA GLN A 55 -28.94 16.56 -12.37
C GLN A 55 -28.71 16.49 -10.86
N MET A 56 -28.11 15.41 -10.37
CA MET A 56 -27.76 15.24 -8.95
C MET A 56 -26.86 16.36 -8.42
N THR A 57 -25.93 16.86 -9.25
CA THR A 57 -25.08 18.00 -8.90
C THR A 57 -25.88 19.30 -8.83
N LYS A 58 -26.83 19.52 -9.75
CA LYS A 58 -27.72 20.68 -9.76
C LYS A 58 -28.68 20.68 -8.57
N GLU A 59 -29.16 19.51 -8.18
CA GLU A 59 -30.02 19.26 -7.00
C GLU A 59 -29.26 19.38 -5.67
N GLY A 60 -27.94 19.57 -5.71
CA GLY A 60 -27.13 19.76 -4.50
C GLY A 60 -26.90 18.48 -3.69
N MET A 61 -27.14 17.30 -4.27
CA MET A 61 -26.92 16.00 -3.61
C MET A 61 -25.45 15.75 -3.24
N PHE A 62 -24.52 16.48 -3.87
CA PHE A 62 -23.09 16.42 -3.57
C PHE A 62 -22.64 17.67 -2.80
N SER A 63 -22.29 17.51 -1.52
CA SER A 63 -21.65 18.57 -0.74
C SER A 63 -20.19 18.72 -1.17
N LYS A 64 -19.80 19.91 -1.65
CA LYS A 64 -18.40 20.22 -1.93
C LYS A 64 -17.65 20.29 -0.60
N VAL A 65 -16.97 19.22 -0.22
CA VAL A 65 -16.05 19.24 0.94
C VAL A 65 -14.96 20.27 0.63
N LYS A 66 -15.03 21.43 1.30
CA LYS A 66 -13.98 22.46 1.19
C LYS A 66 -12.68 21.84 1.73
N LYS A 67 -11.72 21.60 0.84
CA LYS A 67 -10.37 21.17 1.26
C LYS A 67 -9.80 22.26 2.15
N LYS A 68 -9.60 21.96 3.43
CA LYS A 68 -8.90 22.87 4.35
C LYS A 68 -7.48 23.08 3.81
N ASN A 69 -7.10 24.32 3.57
CA ASN A 69 -5.72 24.66 3.21
C ASN A 69 -4.82 24.27 4.39
N LYS A 70 -3.95 23.28 4.20
CA LYS A 70 -2.94 22.94 5.21
C LYS A 70 -2.01 24.15 5.36
N LYS A 71 -1.83 24.62 6.60
CA LYS A 71 -0.81 25.63 6.91
C LYS A 71 0.55 25.07 6.49
N LYS A 72 1.35 25.86 5.77
CA LYS A 72 2.73 25.49 5.45
C LYS A 72 3.52 25.51 6.76
N ASN A 73 4.08 24.37 7.16
CA ASN A 73 5.01 24.33 8.29
C ASN A 73 6.27 25.10 7.89
N THR A 74 6.59 26.17 8.61
CA THR A 74 7.79 26.98 8.42
C THR A 74 9.02 26.39 9.13
N ASN A 75 8.81 25.33 9.90
CA ASN A 75 9.86 24.72 10.70
C ASN A 75 10.69 23.77 9.85
N LEU A 76 12.02 23.87 9.97
CA LEU A 76 12.96 22.94 9.36
C LEU A 76 12.69 21.52 9.87
N MET A 77 12.69 20.55 8.94
CA MET A 77 12.51 19.15 9.28
C MET A 77 13.77 18.56 9.90
N ASP A 78 13.58 17.70 10.90
CA ASP A 78 14.66 17.10 11.67
C ASP A 78 14.28 15.65 12.02
N THR A 79 15.12 14.69 11.61
CA THR A 79 14.88 13.27 11.86
C THR A 79 15.30 12.83 13.27
N SER A 80 16.08 13.63 14.01
CA SER A 80 16.49 13.30 15.38
C SER A 80 15.30 13.05 16.30
N LYS A 81 14.21 13.81 16.10
CA LYS A 81 12.99 13.74 16.88
C LYS A 81 12.12 12.53 16.56
N LEU A 82 12.43 11.81 15.47
CA LEU A 82 11.72 10.60 15.06
C LEU A 82 12.25 9.36 15.78
N ALA A 83 13.47 9.42 16.32
CA ALA A 83 14.04 8.35 17.15
C ALA A 83 13.38 8.37 18.54
N VAL A 84 12.15 7.86 18.63
CA VAL A 84 11.47 7.62 19.91
C VAL A 84 12.10 6.39 20.57
N LYS A 85 12.08 6.35 21.91
CA LYS A 85 12.58 5.24 22.76
C LYS A 85 12.31 3.87 22.13
N GLU A 86 13.37 3.10 21.97
CA GLU A 86 13.36 1.75 21.42
C GLU A 86 12.38 0.87 22.21
N LYS A 87 11.40 0.28 21.53
CA LYS A 87 10.50 -0.72 22.12
C LYS A 87 11.12 -2.08 21.88
N VAL A 88 11.83 -2.61 22.87
CA VAL A 88 12.37 -3.98 22.83
C VAL A 88 11.18 -4.96 22.86
N LEU A 89 11.01 -5.73 21.80
CA LEU A 89 10.01 -6.80 21.75
C LEU A 89 10.56 -8.08 22.42
N PRO A 90 9.70 -8.92 23.03
CA PRO A 90 10.13 -10.19 23.60
C PRO A 90 10.78 -11.06 22.53
N GLY A 91 12.00 -11.55 22.79
CA GLY A 91 12.81 -12.33 21.84
C GLY A 91 13.85 -11.53 21.06
N MET A 92 13.90 -10.19 21.19
CA MET A 92 15.02 -9.40 20.66
C MET A 92 16.23 -9.48 21.60
N THR A 93 17.29 -10.19 21.18
CA THR A 93 18.57 -10.28 21.90
C THR A 93 19.58 -9.20 21.50
N ARG A 94 19.43 -8.62 20.30
CA ARG A 94 20.33 -7.60 19.76
C ARG A 94 19.69 -6.21 19.83
N PRO A 95 20.44 -5.16 20.19
CA PRO A 95 19.93 -3.79 20.15
C PRO A 95 19.69 -3.35 18.70
N ASP A 96 18.74 -2.43 18.52
CA ASP A 96 18.50 -1.82 17.22
C ASP A 96 19.72 -1.01 16.76
N ARG A 97 19.90 -0.93 15.45
CA ARG A 97 21.01 -0.15 14.87
C ARG A 97 20.67 1.34 14.88
N GLU A 98 21.61 2.16 15.31
CA GLU A 98 21.48 3.63 15.29
C GLU A 98 21.16 4.15 13.87
N LEU A 99 20.07 4.91 13.75
CA LEU A 99 19.68 5.55 12.50
C LEU A 99 20.49 6.84 12.26
N PRO A 100 20.80 7.17 10.99
CA PRO A 100 21.46 8.43 10.68
C PRO A 100 20.56 9.64 10.99
N VAL A 101 21.10 10.60 11.71
CA VAL A 101 20.42 11.88 12.01
C VAL A 101 20.63 12.85 10.86
N ILE A 102 19.54 13.33 10.27
CA ILE A 102 19.53 14.20 9.09
C ILE A 102 18.61 15.39 9.38
N VAL A 103 19.20 16.58 9.34
CA VAL A 103 18.49 17.86 9.56
C VAL A 103 18.38 18.60 8.23
N GLN A 104 17.26 19.28 7.99
CA GLN A 104 17.07 20.14 6.83
C GLN A 104 17.93 21.39 6.95
N LYS A 105 18.71 21.71 5.91
CA LYS A 105 19.56 22.91 5.90
C LYS A 105 18.70 24.16 5.71
N ARG A 106 19.14 25.30 6.24
CA ARG A 106 18.47 26.58 6.00
C ARG A 106 18.49 26.91 4.50
N GLY A 107 17.31 27.14 3.91
CA GLY A 107 17.15 27.41 2.47
C GLY A 107 17.08 26.17 1.58
N GLU A 108 17.18 24.95 2.14
CA GLU A 108 16.97 23.72 1.38
C GLU A 108 15.47 23.49 1.14
N PRO A 109 15.03 23.31 -0.12
CA PRO A 109 13.63 23.02 -0.38
C PRO A 109 13.28 21.61 0.10
N ASP A 110 12.05 21.43 0.58
CA ASP A 110 11.58 20.17 1.17
C ASP A 110 11.82 18.95 0.28
N LYS A 111 11.64 19.10 -1.03
CA LYS A 111 11.86 18.03 -2.01
C LYS A 111 13.31 17.52 -2.00
N VAL A 112 14.28 18.43 -1.88
CA VAL A 112 15.71 18.08 -1.86
C VAL A 112 16.06 17.40 -0.54
N PHE A 113 15.56 17.93 0.58
CA PHE A 113 15.72 17.30 1.89
C PHE A 113 15.15 15.87 1.91
N LEU A 114 13.91 15.69 1.45
CA LEU A 114 13.27 14.37 1.38
C LEU A 114 14.02 13.42 0.46
N ASN A 115 14.63 13.91 -0.62
CA ASN A 115 15.47 13.10 -1.48
C ASN A 115 16.76 12.66 -0.76
N ARG A 116 17.40 13.55 0.02
CA ARG A 116 18.56 13.20 0.85
C ARG A 116 18.19 12.14 1.89
N VAL A 117 17.07 12.31 2.58
CA VAL A 117 16.57 11.32 3.54
C VAL A 117 16.39 9.97 2.85
N ARG A 118 15.73 9.94 1.68
CA ARG A 118 15.53 8.71 0.90
C ARG A 118 16.84 8.03 0.49
N LEU A 119 17.84 8.81 0.05
CA LEU A 119 19.12 8.28 -0.35
C LEU A 119 19.85 7.65 0.85
N ALA A 120 19.84 8.33 1.99
CA ALA A 120 20.45 7.83 3.23
C ALA A 120 19.73 6.59 3.79
N THR A 121 18.39 6.53 3.71
CA THR A 121 17.65 5.32 4.10
C THR A 121 17.97 4.16 3.17
N ASN A 122 18.07 4.41 1.86
CA ASN A 122 18.39 3.37 0.89
C ASN A 122 19.83 2.85 1.05
N SER A 123 20.80 3.72 1.35
CA SER A 123 22.16 3.26 1.65
C SER A 123 22.19 2.42 2.92
N PHE A 124 21.52 2.87 3.99
CA PHE A 124 21.43 2.15 5.25
C PHE A 124 20.80 0.75 5.09
N ILE A 125 19.70 0.63 4.33
CA ILE A 125 19.07 -0.66 4.04
C ILE A 125 20.03 -1.58 3.28
N LYS A 126 20.75 -1.06 2.28
CA LYS A 126 21.72 -1.85 1.52
C LYS A 126 22.86 -2.34 2.40
N GLU A 127 23.33 -1.52 3.33
CA GLU A 127 24.37 -1.88 4.30
C GLU A 127 23.90 -3.00 5.22
N VAL A 128 22.71 -2.88 5.82
CA VAL A 128 22.13 -3.92 6.67
C VAL A 128 21.94 -5.22 5.88
N ASN A 129 21.44 -5.15 4.65
CA ASN A 129 21.28 -6.33 3.81
C ASN A 129 22.63 -7.01 3.49
N PHE A 130 23.68 -6.20 3.29
CA PHE A 130 25.03 -6.71 3.06
C PHE A 130 25.59 -7.40 4.31
N GLU A 131 25.42 -6.80 5.48
CA GLU A 131 25.82 -7.36 6.77
C GLU A 131 25.17 -8.72 7.03
N VAL A 132 23.85 -8.80 6.85
CA VAL A 132 23.08 -10.04 7.01
C VAL A 132 23.51 -11.10 6.00
N LYS A 133 23.73 -10.71 4.74
CA LYS A 133 24.13 -11.65 3.69
C LYS A 133 25.51 -12.26 3.94
N HIS A 134 26.42 -11.51 4.53
CA HIS A 134 27.82 -11.93 4.69
C HIS A 134 28.21 -12.24 6.15
N ASN A 135 27.27 -12.16 7.11
CA ASN A 135 27.54 -12.30 8.55
C ASN A 135 28.70 -11.41 9.04
N MET A 136 28.73 -10.18 8.53
CA MET A 136 29.72 -9.17 8.93
C MET A 136 28.99 -7.96 9.51
N LYS A 137 29.63 -7.23 10.42
CA LYS A 137 29.17 -5.95 10.94
C LYS A 137 30.02 -4.84 10.35
N MET A 138 29.38 -3.87 9.71
CA MET A 138 30.06 -2.72 9.12
C MET A 138 30.15 -1.60 10.17
N LYS A 139 31.36 -1.18 10.50
CA LYS A 139 31.64 -0.01 11.33
C LYS A 139 32.08 1.15 10.45
N ARG A 140 31.56 2.34 10.74
CA ARG A 140 31.95 3.59 10.09
C ARG A 140 32.52 4.55 11.10
N ASP A 141 33.72 5.03 10.82
CA ASP A 141 34.34 6.04 11.68
C ASP A 141 33.71 7.40 11.43
N LYS A 142 33.19 8.01 12.50
CA LYS A 142 32.50 9.32 12.45
C LYS A 142 33.40 10.48 11.99
N LYS A 143 34.72 10.32 12.08
CA LYS A 143 35.72 11.37 11.78
C LYS A 143 36.32 11.24 10.38
N THR A 144 36.75 10.05 9.99
CA THR A 144 37.45 9.78 8.72
C THR A 144 36.51 9.27 7.63
N GLY A 145 35.36 8.70 7.99
CA GLY A 145 34.46 8.04 7.06
C GLY A 145 34.98 6.69 6.55
N GLU A 146 36.08 6.20 7.11
CA GLU A 146 36.61 4.87 6.81
C GLU A 146 35.62 3.79 7.26
N VAL A 147 35.56 2.73 6.46
CA VAL A 147 34.61 1.62 6.62
C VAL A 147 35.40 0.36 6.92
N THR A 148 35.17 -0.22 8.10
CA THR A 148 35.77 -1.48 8.52
C THR A 148 34.70 -2.54 8.68
N PHE A 149 35.07 -3.80 8.43
CA PHE A 149 34.17 -4.95 8.56
C PHE A 149 34.69 -5.90 9.63
N GLU A 150 33.84 -6.24 10.58
CA GLU A 150 34.11 -7.23 11.61
C GLU A 150 33.25 -8.46 11.36
N LYS A 151 33.82 -9.67 11.42
CA LYS A 151 33.03 -10.89 11.34
C LYS A 151 32.21 -11.03 12.62
N VAL A 152 30.91 -11.30 12.47
CA VAL A 152 30.04 -11.59 13.60
C VAL A 152 30.02 -13.10 13.78
N GLU A 153 30.44 -13.59 14.94
CA GLU A 153 30.28 -15.00 15.29
C GLU A 153 28.79 -15.33 15.34
N LEU A 154 28.41 -16.45 14.73
CA LEU A 154 27.04 -16.93 14.78
C LEU A 154 26.78 -17.46 16.19
N ASP A 155 25.73 -16.96 16.85
CA ASP A 155 25.30 -17.52 18.12
C ASP A 155 25.01 -19.02 17.92
N PRO A 156 25.50 -19.91 18.81
CA PRO A 156 25.24 -21.33 18.68
C PRO A 156 23.73 -21.55 18.68
N ILE A 157 23.23 -22.24 17.66
CA ILE A 157 21.83 -22.66 17.59
C ILE A 157 21.64 -23.67 18.72
N GLU A 158 21.02 -23.26 19.83
CA GLU A 158 20.50 -24.20 20.83
C GLU A 158 19.46 -25.08 20.11
N LYS A 159 19.78 -26.37 19.99
CA LYS A 159 18.94 -27.40 19.34
C LYS A 159 17.80 -27.83 20.25
#